data_AF-A0A8B6DU27-F1
#
_entry.id   AF-A0A8B6DU27-F1
#
_cell.length_a   1.000
_cell.length_b   1.000
_cell.length_c   1.000
_cell.angle_alpha   90.00
_cell.angle_beta   90.00
_cell.angle_gamma   90.00
#
_symmetry.space_group_name_H-M   'P 1'
#
loop_
_entity.id
_entity.type
_entity.pdbx_description
1 polymer ?
#
loop_
_entity_poly.entity_id
_entity_poly.type
_entity_poly.pdbx_seq_one_letter_code
_entity_poly.pdbx_strand_id
1 'polypeptide(L)' 'MAGAKPGVHVVQLRPIIVPECLIKGNKFIKWDESSAIGVPVTLKVDPNGYILFWKDQNK' A
#
# COMPACT_ATOMS: atom_id res chain seq x y z
N MET A 1 24.79 12.47 -40.91
CA MET A 1 23.48 11.79 -40.81
C MET A 1 23.42 11.03 -39.49
N ALA A 2 22.27 11.15 -38.80
CA ALA A 2 21.87 10.70 -37.47
C ALA A 2 22.85 9.87 -36.60
N GLY A 3 23.34 10.49 -35.52
CA GLY A 3 23.79 9.75 -34.33
C GLY A 3 22.57 9.24 -33.57
N ALA A 4 22.22 7.97 -33.76
CA ALA A 4 21.18 7.32 -32.97
C ALA A 4 21.68 7.20 -31.51
N LYS A 5 21.12 8.02 -30.62
CA LYS A 5 21.26 7.78 -29.17
C LYS A 5 20.55 6.46 -28.89
N PRO A 6 21.23 5.41 -28.39
CA PRO A 6 20.54 4.21 -27.96
C PRO A 6 19.59 4.67 -26.85
N GLY A 7 18.29 4.61 -27.11
CA GLY A 7 17.27 4.86 -26.12
C GLY A 7 17.43 3.80 -25.05
N VAL A 8 18.21 4.12 -24.03
CA VAL A 8 18.33 3.28 -22.84
C VAL A 8 16.97 3.36 -22.18
N HIS A 9 16.08 2.43 -22.52
CA HIS A 9 14.98 2.07 -21.65
C HIS A 9 15.61 1.40 -20.42
N VAL A 10 16.27 2.22 -19.58
CA VAL A 10 16.62 1.82 -18.23
C VAL A 10 15.29 1.52 -17.59
N VAL A 11 15.04 0.25 -17.31
CA VAL A 11 14.01 -0.12 -16.34
C VAL A 11 14.46 0.53 -15.03
N GLN A 12 13.95 1.73 -14.76
CA GLN A 12 14.25 2.46 -13.54
C GLN A 12 13.53 1.74 -12.40
N LEU A 13 14.20 0.73 -11.83
CA LEU A 13 13.78 0.10 -10.59
C LEU A 13 13.87 1.17 -9.50
N ARG A 14 12.73 1.68 -9.08
CA ARG A 14 12.63 2.61 -7.97
C ARG A 14 12.31 1.82 -6.70
N PRO A 15 12.93 2.17 -5.57
CA PRO A 15 12.50 1.63 -4.29
C PRO A 15 11.03 1.99 -4.06
N ILE A 16 10.29 1.10 -3.41
CA ILE A 16 8.90 1.35 -3.02
C ILE A 16 8.90 2.47 -1.98
N ILE A 17 8.12 3.51 -2.25
CA ILE A 17 7.89 4.61 -1.31
C ILE A 17 6.42 4.51 -0.92
N VAL A 18 6.17 4.18 0.35
CA VAL A 18 4.81 4.09 0.86
C VAL A 18 4.28 5.51 1.13
N PRO A 19 3.13 5.90 0.55
CA PRO A 19 2.51 7.18 0.83
C PRO A 19 2.20 7.36 2.32
N GLU A 20 2.38 8.58 2.85
CA GLU A 20 2.11 8.87 4.26
C GLU A 20 0.69 8.51 4.70
N CYS A 21 -0.30 8.63 3.81
CA CYS A 21 -1.68 8.26 4.09
C CYS A 21 -1.83 6.77 4.45
N LEU A 22 -1.04 5.90 3.82
CA LEU A 22 -1.05 4.46 4.11
C LEU A 22 -0.30 4.14 5.41
N ILE A 23 0.74 4.91 5.74
CA ILE A 23 1.50 4.77 7.00
C ILE A 23 0.67 5.28 8.19
N LYS A 24 0.06 6.46 8.06
CA LYS A 24 -0.85 7.05 9.06
C LYS A 24 -2.06 6.14 9.29
N GLY A 25 -2.56 5.55 8.21
CA GLY A 25 -3.66 4.61 8.21
C GLY A 25 -5.02 5.25 8.03
N ASN A 26 -5.96 4.45 7.55
CA ASN A 26 -7.34 4.88 7.30
C ASN A 26 -8.32 3.88 7.92
N LYS A 27 -9.55 4.36 8.14
CA LYS A 27 -10.64 3.57 8.71
C LYS A 27 -11.33 2.76 7.61
N PHE A 28 -11.48 1.46 7.85
CA PHE A 28 -12.16 0.54 6.95
C PHE A 28 -13.09 -0.40 7.72
N ILE A 29 -14.01 -1.03 7.02
CA ILE A 29 -14.82 -2.13 7.54
C ILE A 29 -14.19 -3.43 7.04
N LYS A 30 -13.69 -4.25 7.96
CA LYS A 30 -13.33 -5.64 7.65
C LYS A 30 -14.61 -6.47 7.72
N TRP A 31 -14.98 -7.10 6.62
CA TRP A 31 -16.12 -8.00 6.53
C TRP A 31 -15.67 -9.33 5.95
N ASP A 32 -16.37 -10.40 6.29
CA ASP A 32 -16.16 -11.75 5.78
C ASP A 32 -17.52 -12.31 5.38
N GLU A 33 -17.59 -13.10 4.31
CA GLU A 33 -18.86 -13.65 3.81
C GLU A 33 -19.57 -14.52 4.85
N SER A 34 -18.81 -15.16 5.75
CA SER A 34 -19.31 -15.98 6.86
C SER A 34 -19.80 -15.13 8.04
N SER A 35 -19.34 -13.89 8.15
CA SER A 35 -19.64 -12.98 9.25
C SER A 35 -20.63 -11.91 8.79
N ALA A 36 -21.89 -12.03 9.19
CA ALA A 36 -22.91 -11.01 8.91
C ALA A 36 -22.63 -9.62 9.56
N ILE A 37 -21.50 -9.47 10.26
CA ILE A 37 -21.12 -8.28 11.01
C ILE A 37 -19.78 -7.77 10.49
N GLY A 38 -19.77 -6.52 10.02
CA GLY A 38 -18.55 -5.80 9.65
C GLY A 38 -17.86 -5.20 10.88
N VAL A 39 -16.54 -5.38 10.98
CA VAL A 39 -15.73 -4.87 12.08
C VAL A 39 -14.99 -3.60 11.64
N PRO A 40 -15.15 -2.47 12.35
CA PRO A 40 -14.40 -1.26 12.04
C PRO A 40 -12.94 -1.42 12.46
N VAL A 41 -12.04 -1.31 11.49
CA VAL A 41 -10.59 -1.44 11.69
C VAL A 41 -9.86 -0.21 11.20
N THR A 42 -8.67 0.04 11.75
CA THR A 42 -7.72 1.01 11.19
C THR A 42 -6.65 0.24 10.44
N LEU A 43 -6.61 0.38 9.12
CA LEU A 43 -5.69 -0.29 8.21
C LEU A 43 -4.44 0.57 8.00
N LYS A 44 -3.25 -0.03 8.09
CA LYS A 44 -1.94 0.61 7.96
C LYS A 44 -0.97 -0.26 7.15
N VAL A 45 0.00 0.39 6.54
CA VAL A 45 1.13 -0.24 5.84
C VAL A 45 2.42 0.14 6.56
N ASP A 46 3.36 -0.79 6.69
CA ASP A 46 4.68 -0.45 7.24
C ASP A 46 5.47 0.46 6.27
N PRO A 47 6.42 1.27 6.77
CA PRO A 47 7.16 2.22 5.91
C PRO A 47 7.94 1.58 4.75
N ASN A 48 8.30 0.30 4.86
CA ASN A 48 9.01 -0.41 3.81
C ASN A 48 8.06 -1.06 2.78
N GLY A 49 6.76 -1.08 3.04
CA GLY A 49 5.73 -1.57 2.11
C GLY A 49 5.63 -3.09 2.01
N TYR A 50 6.06 -3.82 3.05
CA TYR A 50 6.03 -5.29 3.08
C TYR A 50 4.80 -5.86 3.75
N ILE A 51 4.21 -5.15 4.72
CA ILE A 51 3.19 -5.67 5.61
C ILE A 51 2.00 -4.71 5.61
N LEU A 52 0.84 -5.28 5.27
CA LEU A 52 -0.46 -4.67 5.52
C LEU A 52 -1.00 -5.22 6.84
N PHE A 53 -1.32 -4.34 7.79
CA PHE A 53 -1.83 -4.73 9.09
C PHE A 53 -3.01 -3.84 9.50
N TRP A 54 -3.85 -4.34 10.38
CA TRP A 54 -4.97 -3.59 10.91
C TRP A 54 -5.12 -3.79 12.42
N LYS A 55 -5.72 -2.80 13.07
CA LYS A 55 -6.15 -2.88 14.47
C LYS A 55 -7.63 -2.60 14.56
N ASP A 56 -8.31 -3.33 15.44
CA ASP A 56 -9.70 -3.06 15.79
C ASP A 56 -9.84 -1.65 16.36
N GLN A 57 -10.90 -0.93 16.00
CA GLN A 57 -11.13 0.42 16.56
C GLN A 57 -11.69 0.36 17.98
N ASN A 58 -12.24 -0.77 18.40
CA ASN A 58 -12.92 -0.93 19.69
C ASN A 58 -12.01 -1.46 20.80
N LYS A 59 -10.71 -1.64 20.52
CA LYS A 59 -9.70 -2.20 21.43
C LYS A 59 -8.52 -1.25 21.57
#